data_AF-A0A972VZV3-F1
#
_entry.id   AF-A0A972VZV3-F1
#
_cell.length_a   1.000
_cell.length_b   1.000
_cell.length_c   1.000
_cell.angle_alpha   90.00
_cell.angle_beta   90.00
_cell.angle_gamma   90.00
#
_symmetry.space_group_name_H-M   'P 1'
#
loop_
_entity.id
_entity.type
_entity.pdbx_description
1 polymer ?
#
loop_
_entity_poly.entity_id
_entity_poly.type
_entity_poly.pdbx_seq_one_letter_code
_entity_poly.pdbx_strand_id
1 'polypeptide(L)'
;MRWKFKPETNPQITSKLAQELGVDTTLAKLLVNRGIETYEEAESFFRPSLTNLHNPYLMKDMELAVERIEKAILEGENILVYGDYDVDGTTSVSLLSS
;
A
#
# COMPACT_ATOMS: atom_id res chain seq x y z
N MET A 1 -1.63 8.99 29.02
CA MET A 1 -1.04 8.09 27.99
C MET A 1 -0.63 6.79 28.65
N ARG A 2 -1.06 5.64 28.12
CA ARG A 2 -0.69 4.32 28.65
C ARG A 2 0.08 3.58 27.57
N TRP A 3 1.37 3.32 27.83
CA TRP A 3 2.19 2.52 26.94
C TRP A 3 1.63 1.09 26.89
N LYS A 4 1.50 0.56 25.67
CA LYS A 4 1.08 -0.82 25.43
C LYS A 4 2.19 -1.51 24.66
N PHE A 5 2.79 -2.52 25.27
CA PHE A 5 3.74 -3.38 24.59
C PHE A 5 2.99 -4.25 23.59
N LYS A 6 3.63 -4.49 22.44
CA LYS A 6 3.16 -5.51 21.51
C LYS A 6 3.34 -6.89 22.15
N PRO A 7 2.45 -7.85 21.85
CA PRO A 7 2.59 -9.22 22.35
C PRO A 7 3.91 -9.83 21.88
N GLU A 8 4.38 -10.83 22.63
CA GLU A 8 5.52 -11.63 22.20
C GLU A 8 5.20 -12.35 20.88
N THR A 9 6.14 -12.31 19.95
CA THR A 9 6.03 -12.98 18.65
C THR A 9 6.38 -14.46 18.80
N ASN A 10 5.92 -15.29 17.85
CA ASN A 10 6.31 -16.69 17.82
C ASN A 10 7.84 -16.80 17.69
N PRO A 11 8.55 -17.39 18.68
CA PRO A 11 10.01 -17.45 18.68
C PRO A 11 10.57 -18.28 17.52
N GLN A 12 9.87 -19.34 17.11
CA GLN A 12 10.28 -20.20 16.00
C GLN A 12 10.23 -19.44 14.67
N ILE A 13 9.15 -18.72 14.41
CA ILE A 13 9.00 -17.87 13.21
C ILE A 13 10.05 -16.76 13.22
N THR A 14 10.21 -16.09 14.35
CA THR A 14 11.17 -14.98 14.50
C THR A 14 12.62 -15.44 14.26
N SER A 15 13.00 -16.57 14.84
CA SER A 15 14.35 -17.14 14.68
C SER A 15 14.61 -17.61 13.26
N LYS A 16 13.61 -18.26 12.63
CA LYS A 16 13.70 -18.69 11.24
C LYS A 16 13.88 -17.49 10.30
N LEU A 17 13.02 -16.48 10.43
CA LEU A 17 13.04 -15.28 9.60
C LEU A 17 14.35 -14.48 9.78
N ALA A 18 14.87 -14.40 11.01
CA ALA A 18 16.17 -13.77 11.29
C ALA A 18 17.32 -14.48 10.56
N GLN A 19 17.32 -15.81 10.59
CA GLN A 19 18.33 -16.62 9.89
C GLN A 19 18.23 -16.50 8.37
N GLU A 20 17.02 -16.58 7.81
CA GLU A 20 16.78 -16.49 6.36
C GLU A 20 17.15 -15.12 5.79
N LEU A 21 16.87 -14.03 6.53
CA LEU A 21 17.21 -12.67 6.13
C LEU A 21 18.66 -12.28 6.48
N GLY A 22 19.35 -13.05 7.33
CA GLY A 22 20.68 -12.70 7.83
C GLY A 22 20.69 -11.43 8.70
N VAL A 23 19.63 -11.20 9.47
CA VAL A 23 19.43 -10.00 10.29
C VAL A 23 19.33 -10.31 11.78
N ASP A 24 19.43 -9.28 12.62
CA ASP A 24 19.23 -9.43 14.06
C ASP A 24 17.80 -9.87 14.41
N THR A 25 17.68 -10.68 15.47
CA THR A 25 16.40 -11.18 15.99
C THR A 25 15.42 -10.06 16.36
N THR A 26 15.91 -8.89 16.76
CA THR A 26 15.08 -7.71 17.04
C THR A 26 14.38 -7.22 15.78
N LEU A 27 15.08 -7.19 14.65
CA LEU A 27 14.50 -6.77 13.37
C LEU A 27 13.46 -7.78 12.88
N ALA A 28 13.77 -9.08 12.96
CA ALA A 28 12.82 -10.13 12.64
C ALA A 28 11.55 -10.05 13.52
N LYS A 29 11.71 -9.76 14.83
CA LYS A 29 10.59 -9.56 15.76
C LYS A 29 9.72 -8.36 15.35
N LEU A 30 10.31 -7.29 14.80
CA LEU A 30 9.56 -6.13 14.30
C LEU A 30 8.79 -6.43 13.01
N LEU A 31 9.29 -7.33 12.16
CA LEU A 31 8.62 -7.80 10.95
C LEU A 31 7.44 -8.71 11.29
N VAL A 32 7.63 -9.69 12.19
CA VAL A 32 6.53 -10.57 12.64
C VAL A 32 5.42 -9.75 13.31
N ASN A 33 5.76 -8.71 14.08
CA ASN A 33 4.77 -7.78 14.64
C ASN A 33 3.97 -6.97 13.60
N ARG A 34 4.47 -6.90 12.37
CA ARG A 34 3.78 -6.30 11.21
C ARG A 34 3.01 -7.33 10.38
N GLY A 35 3.01 -8.61 10.78
CA GLY A 35 2.39 -9.70 10.04
C GLY A 35 3.25 -10.22 8.88
N ILE A 36 4.55 -9.92 8.88
CA ILE A 36 5.53 -10.43 7.91
C ILE A 36 6.25 -11.60 8.57
N GLU A 37 5.92 -12.82 8.15
CA GLU A 37 6.37 -14.07 8.76
C GLU A 37 7.26 -14.90 7.84
N THR A 38 7.29 -14.60 6.53
CA THR A 38 8.14 -15.30 5.56
C THR A 38 9.21 -14.42 4.92
N TYR A 39 10.24 -15.06 4.35
CA TYR A 39 11.27 -14.39 3.58
C TYR A 39 10.68 -13.63 2.39
N GLU A 40 9.72 -14.22 1.67
CA GLU A 40 9.08 -13.63 0.48
C GLU A 40 8.27 -12.38 0.85
N GLU A 41 7.54 -12.43 1.96
CA GLU A 41 6.81 -11.28 2.48
C GLU A 41 7.77 -10.14 2.86
N ALA A 42 8.90 -10.48 3.50
CA ALA A 42 9.92 -9.51 3.87
C ALA A 42 10.62 -8.92 2.64
N GLU A 43 10.94 -9.73 1.64
CA GLU A 43 11.52 -9.26 0.38
C GLU A 43 10.57 -8.31 -0.34
N SER A 44 9.29 -8.69 -0.49
CA SER A 44 8.26 -7.84 -1.10
C SER A 44 8.08 -6.52 -0.35
N PHE A 45 8.14 -6.54 0.98
CA PHE A 45 8.04 -5.35 1.81
C PHE A 45 9.21 -4.37 1.61
N PHE A 46 10.45 -4.88 1.55
CA PHE A 46 11.64 -4.03 1.37
C PHE A 46 11.93 -3.67 -0.09
N ARG A 47 11.40 -4.45 -1.05
CA ARG A 47 11.60 -4.26 -2.49
C ARG A 47 10.24 -4.24 -3.21
N PRO A 48 9.39 -3.24 -2.94
CA PRO A 48 8.11 -3.15 -3.60
C PRO A 48 8.28 -2.96 -5.11
N SER A 49 7.42 -3.60 -5.89
CA SER A 49 7.34 -3.45 -7.35
C SER A 49 5.97 -2.94 -7.75
N LEU A 50 5.92 -2.09 -8.79
CA LEU A 50 4.65 -1.64 -9.37
C LEU A 50 3.80 -2.80 -9.91
N THR A 51 4.43 -3.93 -10.28
CA THR A 51 3.72 -5.14 -10.69
C THR A 51 2.91 -5.78 -9.57
N ASN A 52 3.18 -5.42 -8.30
CA ASN A 52 2.49 -5.94 -7.13
C ASN A 52 1.30 -5.06 -6.72
N LEU A 53 1.02 -3.98 -7.45
CA LEU A 53 -0.17 -3.16 -7.21
C LEU A 53 -1.44 -3.98 -7.47
N HIS A 54 -2.45 -3.78 -6.63
CA HIS A 54 -3.77 -4.35 -6.85
C HIS A 54 -4.36 -3.82 -8.16
N ASN A 55 -5.14 -4.66 -8.83
CA ASN A 55 -5.92 -4.22 -9.98
C ASN A 55 -6.88 -3.10 -9.54
N PRO A 56 -6.79 -1.88 -10.12
CA PRO A 56 -7.67 -0.76 -9.76
C PRO A 56 -9.16 -1.06 -9.92
N TYR A 57 -9.54 -1.96 -10.85
CA TYR A 57 -10.92 -2.38 -11.07
C TYR A 57 -11.53 -3.18 -9.91
N LEU A 58 -10.73 -3.56 -8.91
CA LEU A 58 -11.24 -4.12 -7.65
C LEU A 58 -11.87 -3.04 -6.76
N MET A 59 -11.60 -1.76 -7.00
CA MET A 59 -12.28 -0.67 -6.32
C MET A 59 -13.73 -0.58 -6.79
N LYS A 60 -14.63 -0.37 -5.83
CA LYS A 60 -16.06 -0.23 -6.10
C LYS A 60 -16.31 0.87 -7.14
N ASP A 61 -17.13 0.55 -8.14
CA ASP A 61 -17.56 1.45 -9.23
C ASP A 61 -16.42 2.03 -10.10
N MET A 62 -15.23 1.43 -10.08
CA MET A 62 -14.09 1.90 -10.88
C MET A 62 -14.37 1.87 -12.38
N GLU A 63 -15.01 0.80 -12.88
CA GLU A 63 -15.37 0.66 -14.29
C GLU A 63 -16.33 1.77 -14.75
N LEU A 64 -17.37 2.03 -13.95
CA LEU A 64 -18.33 3.13 -14.19
C LEU A 64 -17.66 4.51 -14.18
N ALA A 65 -16.68 4.72 -13.29
CA ALA A 65 -15.95 5.98 -13.21
C ALA A 65 -15.09 6.21 -14.46
N VAL A 66 -14.36 5.19 -14.92
CA VAL A 66 -13.56 5.24 -16.16
C VAL A 66 -14.44 5.54 -17.36
N GLU A 67 -15.53 4.78 -17.54
CA GLU A 67 -16.47 4.98 -18.65
C GLU A 67 -17.06 6.40 -18.67
N ARG A 68 -17.42 6.95 -17.49
CA ARG A 68 -17.98 8.30 -17.39
C ARG A 68 -16.97 9.38 -17.79
N ILE A 69 -15.71 9.22 -17.40
CA ILE A 69 -14.62 10.17 -17.70
C ILE A 69 -14.24 10.08 -19.17
N GLU A 70 -14.09 8.87 -19.72
CA GLU A 70 -13.81 8.67 -21.15
C GLU A 70 -14.88 9.30 -22.03
N LYS A 71 -16.16 9.12 -21.66
CA LYS A 71 -17.28 9.75 -22.35
C LYS A 71 -17.19 11.29 -22.31
N ALA A 72 -16.91 11.88 -21.15
CA ALA A 72 -16.76 13.34 -21.02
C ALA A 72 -15.68 13.88 -21.95
N ILE A 73 -14.54 13.19 -22.02
CA ILE A 73 -13.42 13.55 -22.88
C ILE A 73 -13.83 13.45 -24.36
N LEU A 74 -14.49 12.37 -24.77
CA LEU A 74 -14.93 12.16 -26.16
C LEU A 74 -15.98 13.19 -26.61
N GLU A 75 -16.88 13.59 -25.71
CA GLU A 75 -17.94 14.56 -25.99
C GLU A 75 -17.49 16.03 -25.79
N GLY A 76 -16.26 16.25 -25.32
CA GLY A 76 -15.72 17.59 -25.06
C GLY A 76 -16.40 18.31 -23.90
N GLU A 77 -16.89 17.57 -22.91
CA GLU A 77 -17.49 18.11 -21.69
C GLU A 77 -16.43 18.78 -20.80
N ASN A 78 -16.81 19.85 -20.09
CA ASN A 78 -15.94 20.43 -19.07
C ASN A 78 -15.85 19.49 -17.85
N ILE A 79 -14.62 19.17 -17.45
CA ILE A 79 -14.34 18.34 -16.26
C ILE A 79 -13.78 19.25 -15.17
N LEU A 80 -14.46 19.28 -14.02
CA LEU A 80 -13.95 19.91 -12.81
C LEU A 80 -13.25 18.86 -11.95
N VAL A 81 -11.95 19.03 -11.72
CA VAL A 81 -11.19 18.21 -10.77
C VAL A 81 -11.21 18.91 -9.41
N TYR A 82 -11.82 18.28 -8.43
CA TYR A 82 -11.96 18.80 -7.06
C TYR A 82 -11.33 17.82 -6.07
N GLY A 83 -10.31 18.26 -5.32
CA GLY A 83 -9.61 17.47 -4.32
C GLY A 83 -9.73 18.05 -2.92
N ASP A 84 -9.29 17.28 -1.92
CA ASP A 84 -9.22 17.74 -0.53
C ASP A 84 -7.94 18.55 -0.27
N TYR A 85 -7.89 19.24 0.87
CA TYR A 85 -6.81 20.17 1.24
C TYR A 85 -5.53 19.49 1.75
N ASP A 86 -5.53 18.17 1.93
CA ASP A 86 -4.36 17.42 2.33
C ASP A 86 -3.39 17.18 1.16
N VAL A 87 -2.22 16.63 1.48
CA VAL A 87 -1.14 16.47 0.51
C VAL A 87 -1.50 15.43 -0.54
N ASP A 88 -2.21 14.37 -0.17
CA ASP A 88 -2.73 13.36 -1.08
C ASP A 88 -3.84 13.92 -1.99
N GLY A 89 -4.76 14.74 -1.48
CA GLY A 89 -5.78 15.42 -2.29
C GLY A 89 -5.18 16.37 -3.32
N THR A 90 -4.28 17.26 -2.89
CA THR A 90 -3.63 18.25 -3.77
C THR A 90 -2.73 17.61 -4.84
N THR A 91 -1.98 16.57 -4.48
CA THR A 91 -1.15 15.83 -5.46
C THR A 91 -1.99 15.06 -6.47
N SER A 92 -3.13 14.49 -6.05
CA SER A 92 -4.07 13.82 -6.95
C SER A 92 -4.69 14.76 -7.97
N VAL A 93 -5.12 15.97 -7.55
CA VAL A 93 -5.65 16.99 -8.46
C VAL A 93 -4.60 17.36 -9.51
N SER A 94 -3.36 17.61 -9.09
CA SER A 94 -2.27 17.94 -10.01
C SER A 94 -2.02 16.84 -11.03
N LEU A 95 -2.08 15.57 -10.62
CA LEU A 95 -1.89 14.44 -11.53
C LEU A 95 -3.01 14.34 -12.58
N LEU A 96 -4.26 14.60 -12.18
CA LEU A 96 -5.43 14.44 -13.04
C LEU A 96 -5.69 15.64 -13.97
N SER A 97 -5.18 16.82 -13.64
CA SER A 97 -5.37 18.03 -14.43
C SER A 97 -4.24 18.33 -15.42
N SER A 98 -3.17 17.52 -15.41
CA SER A 98 -1.97 17.72 -16.24
C SER A 98 -2.09 17.11 -17.63
#